data_AF-A0A5N8XUS1-F1
#
_entry.id   AF-A0A5N8XUS1-F1
#
_cell.length_a   1.000
_cell.length_b   1.000
_cell.length_c   1.000
_cell.angle_alpha   90.00
_cell.angle_beta   90.00
_cell.angle_gamma   90.00
#
_symmetry.space_group_name_H-M   'P 1'
#
loop_
_entity.id
_entity.type
_entity.pdbx_description
1 polymer ?
#
loop_
_entity_poly.entity_id
_entity_poly.type
_entity_poly.pdbx_seq_one_letter_code
_entity_poly.pdbx_strand_id
1 'polypeptide(L)'
;MYPFSFTKVSDTREAVNAGRDGGRYIAGGTTLVDLMRETVERPGALVDISDLPLRQIAVTGRGGLRIGALVRMADAAAHSRVRATYPVISQALELSASAQLRNMATIGGNIMQRTRCTYFRDVTAACNKREPGSGCAAREGYNRTHAILGTSTDCVATHPSDVAVAFAALEASVHLLGPDGARSIPFADFLLRPGSTPNREQALRKGELITAVEIPA
;
A
#
# COMPACT_ATOMS: atom_id res chain seq x y z
N MET A 1 -14.17 -8.33 14.15
CA MET A 1 -13.56 -8.96 12.95
C MET A 1 -14.49 -10.06 12.47
N TYR A 2 -14.66 -10.20 11.16
CA TYR A 2 -15.43 -11.30 10.55
C TYR A 2 -14.57 -12.56 10.47
N PRO A 3 -15.15 -13.77 10.47
CA PRO A 3 -14.41 -15.01 10.21
C PRO A 3 -13.75 -14.99 8.83
N PHE A 4 -12.55 -15.57 8.73
CA PHE A 4 -11.80 -15.71 7.49
C PHE A 4 -10.98 -17.01 7.51
N SER A 5 -10.68 -17.56 6.34
CA SER A 5 -9.63 -18.57 6.21
C SER A 5 -8.25 -17.90 6.18
N PHE A 6 -7.23 -18.61 6.63
CA PHE A 6 -5.85 -18.13 6.62
C PHE A 6 -4.96 -19.16 5.96
N THR A 7 -4.27 -18.76 4.89
CA THR A 7 -3.37 -19.60 4.13
C THR A 7 -1.99 -18.96 4.08
N LYS A 8 -0.96 -19.73 4.40
CA LYS A 8 0.43 -19.32 4.22
C LYS A 8 0.95 -19.94 2.93
N VAL A 9 1.45 -19.11 2.02
CA VAL A 9 1.96 -19.56 0.71
C VAL A 9 3.47 -19.75 0.76
N SER A 10 3.96 -20.70 -0.03
CA SER A 10 5.38 -21.07 -0.10
C SER A 10 6.13 -20.35 -1.22
N ASP A 11 5.41 -19.92 -2.26
CA ASP A 11 6.00 -19.19 -3.39
C ASP A 11 5.05 -18.13 -3.99
N THR A 12 5.58 -17.34 -4.92
CA THR A 12 4.83 -16.26 -5.57
C THR A 12 3.73 -16.76 -6.50
N ARG A 13 3.82 -17.99 -7.02
CA ARG A 13 2.79 -18.59 -7.88
C ARG A 13 1.56 -18.96 -7.04
N GLU A 14 1.77 -19.60 -5.90
CA GLU A 14 0.71 -19.87 -4.92
C GLU A 14 0.07 -18.57 -4.44
N ALA A 15 0.86 -17.55 -4.14
CA ALA A 15 0.36 -16.22 -3.78
C ALA A 15 -0.59 -15.66 -4.86
N VAL A 16 -0.12 -15.59 -6.11
CA VAL A 16 -0.91 -15.06 -7.24
C VAL A 16 -2.17 -15.87 -7.48
N ASN A 17 -2.11 -17.20 -7.38
CA ASN A 17 -3.30 -18.06 -7.49
C ASN A 17 -4.32 -17.74 -6.39
N ALA A 18 -3.89 -17.68 -5.12
CA ALA A 18 -4.77 -17.37 -4.01
C ALA A 18 -5.37 -15.96 -4.11
N GLY A 19 -4.59 -14.97 -4.58
CA GLY A 19 -5.08 -13.62 -4.83
C GLY A 19 -6.08 -13.55 -5.99
N ARG A 20 -5.87 -14.30 -7.08
CA ARG A 20 -6.82 -14.42 -8.20
C ARG A 20 -8.16 -14.96 -7.71
N ASP A 21 -8.12 -15.90 -6.77
CA ASP A 21 -9.28 -16.53 -6.16
C ASP A 21 -9.96 -15.63 -5.10
N GLY A 22 -9.45 -14.40 -4.90
CA GLY A 22 -10.05 -13.37 -4.04
C GLY A 22 -9.38 -13.22 -2.66
N GLY A 23 -8.28 -13.93 -2.42
CA GLY A 23 -7.50 -13.80 -1.19
C GLY A 23 -6.90 -12.41 -1.01
N ARG A 24 -7.00 -11.89 0.22
CA ARG A 24 -6.39 -10.61 0.59
C ARG A 24 -5.00 -10.89 1.17
N TYR A 25 -3.97 -10.35 0.52
CA TYR A 25 -2.60 -10.49 1.02
C TYR A 25 -2.41 -9.81 2.37
N ILE A 26 -1.75 -10.51 3.30
CA ILE A 26 -1.28 -9.97 4.57
C ILE A 26 0.24 -10.07 4.64
N ALA A 27 0.89 -8.94 4.99
CA ALA A 27 2.33 -8.84 5.18
C ALA A 27 2.63 -8.46 6.65
N GLY A 28 2.92 -7.17 6.91
CA GLY A 28 3.12 -6.68 8.28
C GLY A 28 1.85 -6.58 9.13
N GLY A 29 0.67 -6.63 8.51
CA GLY A 29 -0.63 -6.55 9.20
C GLY A 29 -1.00 -5.17 9.77
N THR A 30 -0.06 -4.23 9.86
CA THR A 30 -0.21 -2.94 10.57
C THR A 30 -1.33 -2.03 10.06
N THR A 31 -1.76 -2.17 8.81
CA THR A 31 -2.97 -1.51 8.28
C THR A 31 -4.15 -2.47 8.18
N LEU A 32 -3.95 -3.67 7.63
CA LEU A 32 -5.05 -4.57 7.31
C LEU A 32 -5.77 -5.08 8.57
N VAL A 33 -5.03 -5.49 9.60
CA VAL A 33 -5.61 -6.02 10.84
C VAL A 33 -6.41 -4.93 11.56
N ASP A 34 -5.90 -3.70 11.57
CA ASP A 34 -6.58 -2.53 12.12
C ASP A 34 -7.95 -2.31 11.45
N LEU A 35 -7.97 -2.23 10.12
CA LEU A 35 -9.20 -2.07 9.35
C LEU A 35 -10.16 -3.26 9.46
N MET A 36 -9.65 -4.48 9.69
CA MET A 36 -10.50 -5.64 9.96
C MET A 36 -11.15 -5.57 11.34
N ARG A 37 -10.47 -5.01 12.35
CA ARG A 37 -11.02 -4.78 13.69
C ARG A 37 -12.12 -3.73 13.66
N GLU A 38 -11.91 -2.65 12.90
CA GLU A 38 -12.92 -1.62 12.62
C GLU A 38 -14.04 -2.10 11.68
N THR A 39 -13.93 -3.32 11.13
CA THR A 39 -14.87 -3.92 10.17
C THR A 39 -14.99 -3.18 8.83
N VAL A 40 -14.03 -2.33 8.50
CA VAL A 40 -13.90 -1.66 7.21
C VAL A 40 -13.45 -2.65 6.14
N GLU A 41 -12.46 -3.50 6.45
CA GLU A 41 -12.03 -4.60 5.60
C GLU A 41 -12.64 -5.91 6.09
N ARG A 42 -13.30 -6.65 5.19
CA ARG A 42 -14.01 -7.90 5.51
C ARG A 42 -13.60 -9.04 4.56
N PRO A 43 -12.29 -9.36 4.44
CA PRO A 43 -11.86 -10.42 3.54
C PRO A 43 -12.37 -11.78 4.04
N GLY A 44 -12.85 -12.63 3.13
CA GLY A 44 -13.20 -14.03 3.46
C GLY A 44 -11.97 -14.95 3.56
N ALA A 45 -10.84 -14.55 2.99
CA ALA A 45 -9.59 -15.29 3.00
C ALA A 45 -8.39 -14.34 3.11
N LEU A 46 -7.46 -14.66 4.00
CA LEU A 46 -6.16 -14.02 4.12
C LEU A 46 -5.06 -14.92 3.57
N VAL A 47 -4.14 -14.31 2.82
CA VAL A 47 -3.00 -14.98 2.21
C VAL A 47 -1.72 -14.37 2.79
N ASP A 48 -1.07 -15.10 3.68
CA ASP A 48 0.18 -14.66 4.30
C ASP A 48 1.34 -14.83 3.34
N ILE A 49 1.95 -13.70 2.98
CA ILE A 49 3.09 -13.61 2.07
C ILE A 49 4.41 -13.38 2.81
N SER A 50 4.45 -13.42 4.15
CA SER A 50 5.62 -13.03 4.94
C SER A 50 6.90 -13.77 4.60
N ASP A 51 6.80 -15.03 4.16
CA ASP A 51 7.95 -15.90 3.95
C ASP A 51 8.44 -15.90 2.50
N LEU A 52 7.76 -15.19 1.61
CA LEU A 52 8.22 -15.06 0.23
C LEU A 52 9.57 -14.31 0.16
N PRO A 53 10.45 -14.68 -0.79
CA PRO A 53 11.80 -14.11 -0.91
C PRO A 53 11.80 -12.71 -1.55
N LEU A 54 10.91 -11.81 -1.10
CA LEU A 54 10.75 -10.44 -1.61
C LEU A 54 11.35 -9.41 -0.65
N ARG A 55 12.45 -9.76 0.02
CA ARG A 55 13.09 -9.02 1.13
C ARG A 55 14.44 -8.40 0.78
N GLN A 56 14.82 -8.43 -0.50
CA GLN A 56 16.12 -7.95 -0.94
C GLN A 56 16.08 -6.45 -1.28
N ILE A 57 17.15 -5.74 -0.96
CA ILE A 57 17.49 -4.44 -1.54
C ILE A 57 18.70 -4.67 -2.46
N ALA A 58 18.55 -4.40 -3.76
CA ALA A 58 19.57 -4.68 -4.76
C ALA A 58 19.82 -3.47 -5.66
N VAL A 59 21.05 -3.32 -6.14
CA VAL A 59 21.40 -2.35 -7.19
C VAL A 59 20.92 -2.91 -8.52
N THR A 60 20.27 -2.07 -9.33
CA THR A 60 19.84 -2.47 -10.67
C THR A 60 21.00 -2.38 -11.65
N GLY A 61 20.93 -3.08 -12.78
CA GLY A 61 21.96 -2.99 -13.83
C GLY A 61 22.14 -1.58 -14.40
N ARG A 62 21.22 -0.65 -14.12
CA ARG A 62 21.26 0.75 -14.54
C ARG A 62 21.76 1.71 -13.44
N GLY A 63 22.20 1.18 -12.29
CA GLY A 63 22.74 1.98 -11.18
C GLY A 63 21.70 2.46 -10.16
N GLY A 64 20.41 2.19 -10.38
CA GLY A 64 19.34 2.50 -9.44
C GLY A 64 19.21 1.48 -8.31
N LEU A 65 18.13 1.54 -7.52
CA LEU A 65 17.84 0.57 -6.46
C LEU A 65 16.50 -0.13 -6.66
N ARG A 66 16.46 -1.43 -6.40
CA ARG A 66 15.26 -2.24 -6.29
C ARG A 66 15.05 -2.63 -4.83
N ILE A 67 13.94 -2.19 -4.25
CA ILE A 67 13.55 -2.49 -2.87
C ILE A 67 12.40 -3.49 -2.89
N GLY A 68 12.63 -4.70 -2.39
CA GLY A 68 11.62 -5.75 -2.33
C GLY A 68 10.38 -5.38 -1.51
N ALA A 69 9.21 -5.84 -1.92
CA ALA A 69 7.93 -5.48 -1.31
C ALA A 69 7.79 -5.89 0.16
N LEU A 70 8.55 -6.90 0.61
CA LEU A 70 8.53 -7.40 1.99
C LEU A 70 9.67 -6.87 2.85
N VAL A 71 10.57 -6.03 2.31
CA VAL A 71 11.55 -5.29 3.11
C VAL A 71 10.80 -4.52 4.20
N ARG A 72 11.25 -4.61 5.46
CA ARG A 72 10.64 -3.84 6.55
C ARG A 72 11.01 -2.37 6.42
N MET A 73 10.11 -1.48 6.85
CA MET A 73 10.39 -0.04 6.81
C MET A 73 11.64 0.32 7.62
N ALA A 74 11.84 -0.31 8.78
CA ALA A 74 13.04 -0.11 9.60
C ALA A 74 14.33 -0.53 8.85
N ASP A 75 14.31 -1.69 8.18
CA ASP A 75 15.46 -2.19 7.43
C ASP A 75 15.79 -1.29 6.23
N ALA A 76 14.77 -0.87 5.48
CA ALA A 76 14.95 0.06 4.35
C ALA A 76 15.52 1.41 4.81
N ALA A 77 15.03 1.95 5.93
CA ALA A 77 15.53 3.19 6.49
C ALA A 77 17.01 3.10 6.89
N ALA A 78 17.39 2.00 7.54
CA ALA A 78 18.75 1.78 8.04
C ALA A 78 19.75 1.33 6.95
N HIS A 79 19.26 0.88 5.78
CA HIS A 79 20.11 0.30 4.74
C HIS A 79 21.13 1.31 4.20
N SER A 80 22.42 0.96 4.28
CA SER A 80 23.53 1.87 3.99
C SER A 80 23.45 2.50 2.59
N ARG A 81 23.09 1.72 1.56
CA ARG A 81 22.93 2.24 0.20
C ARG A 81 21.71 3.15 0.04
N VAL A 82 20.62 2.88 0.75
CA VAL A 82 19.42 3.74 0.69
C VAL A 82 19.77 5.09 1.29
N ARG A 83 20.45 5.11 2.44
CA ARG A 83 20.94 6.33 3.10
C ARG A 83 21.93 7.12 2.25
N ALA A 84 22.84 6.43 1.56
CA ALA A 84 23.87 7.07 0.76
C ALA A 84 23.35 7.62 -0.57
N THR A 85 22.47 6.88 -1.26
CA THR A 85 22.05 7.21 -2.63
C THR A 85 20.70 7.93 -2.67
N TYR A 86 19.75 7.57 -1.79
CA TYR A 86 18.40 8.15 -1.75
C TYR A 86 18.00 8.53 -0.32
N PRO A 87 18.71 9.47 0.34
CA PRO A 87 18.49 9.80 1.74
C PRO A 87 17.05 10.22 2.07
N VAL A 88 16.32 10.79 1.10
CA VAL A 88 14.90 11.15 1.23
C VAL A 88 14.01 9.95 1.56
N ILE A 89 14.34 8.75 1.05
CA ILE A 89 13.60 7.52 1.38
C ILE A 89 13.80 7.17 2.86
N SER A 90 15.06 7.17 3.34
CA SER A 90 15.36 6.88 4.74
C SER A 90 14.69 7.90 5.67
N GLN A 91 14.77 9.19 5.36
CA GLN A 91 14.16 10.25 6.17
C GLN A 91 12.63 10.10 6.24
N ALA A 92 11.97 9.87 5.09
CA ALA A 92 10.53 9.66 5.05
C ALA A 92 10.12 8.45 5.91
N LEU A 93 10.87 7.34 5.82
CA LEU A 93 10.61 6.15 6.63
C LEU A 93 10.84 6.37 8.12
N GLU A 94 11.90 7.09 8.53
CA GLU A 94 12.22 7.35 9.94
C GLU A 94 11.18 8.25 10.62
N LEU A 95 10.61 9.20 9.87
CA LEU A 95 9.55 10.11 10.34
C LEU A 95 8.16 9.44 10.36
N SER A 96 7.98 8.31 9.68
CA SER A 96 6.72 7.56 9.67
C SER A 96 6.50 6.76 10.95
N ALA A 97 5.34 6.92 11.58
CA ALA A 97 4.83 6.03 12.63
C ALA A 97 5.79 5.84 13.83
N SER A 98 5.61 4.76 14.60
CA SER A 98 6.52 4.36 15.68
C SER A 98 7.52 3.30 15.23
N ALA A 99 8.60 3.11 15.99
CA ALA A 99 9.60 2.08 15.71
C ALA A 99 8.99 0.66 15.64
N GLN A 100 8.06 0.34 16.54
CA GLN A 100 7.37 -0.95 16.57
C GLN A 100 6.59 -1.19 15.27
N LEU A 101 5.89 -0.16 14.79
CA LEU A 101 5.16 -0.25 13.51
C LEU A 101 6.13 -0.37 12.34
N ARG A 102 7.26 0.34 12.34
CA ARG A 102 8.27 0.24 11.28
C ARG A 102 8.96 -1.12 11.21
N ASN A 103 9.12 -1.80 12.35
CA ASN A 103 9.68 -3.16 12.39
C ASN A 103 8.73 -4.21 11.78
N MET A 104 7.43 -3.93 11.77
CA MET A 104 6.41 -4.82 11.21
C MET A 104 6.02 -4.45 9.79
N ALA A 105 5.84 -3.16 9.50
CA ALA A 105 5.36 -2.67 8.22
C ALA A 105 6.37 -2.97 7.11
N THR A 106 5.87 -3.42 5.96
CA THR A 106 6.67 -3.67 4.77
C THR A 106 6.51 -2.55 3.75
N ILE A 107 7.44 -2.41 2.81
CA ILE A 107 7.35 -1.40 1.74
C ILE A 107 6.08 -1.56 0.90
N GLY A 108 5.76 -2.77 0.46
CA GLY A 108 4.53 -3.06 -0.30
C GLY A 108 3.27 -2.80 0.52
N GLY A 109 3.28 -3.10 1.82
CA GLY A 109 2.16 -2.80 2.72
C GLY A 109 1.99 -1.31 2.99
N ASN A 110 3.08 -0.55 3.04
CA ASN A 110 3.06 0.89 3.29
C ASN A 110 2.46 1.67 2.10
N ILE A 111 2.82 1.33 0.86
CA ILE A 111 2.27 1.99 -0.33
C ILE A 111 0.81 1.58 -0.62
N MET A 112 0.34 0.51 0.03
CA MET A 112 -1.05 0.03 -0.01
C MET A 112 -1.86 0.49 1.22
N GLN A 113 -1.29 1.32 2.10
CA GLN A 113 -2.01 1.74 3.29
C GLN A 113 -3.19 2.65 2.93
N ARG A 114 -4.29 2.55 3.69
CA ARG A 114 -5.51 3.32 3.41
C ARG A 114 -5.56 4.62 4.20
N THR A 115 -6.42 5.53 3.74
CA THR A 115 -6.60 6.85 4.35
C THR A 115 -6.95 6.80 5.84
N ARG A 116 -6.65 7.90 6.55
CA ARG A 116 -6.99 8.11 7.97
C ARG A 116 -8.26 8.97 8.15
N CYS A 117 -9.01 9.21 7.07
CA CYS A 117 -10.32 9.87 7.14
C CYS A 117 -11.21 9.17 8.19
N THR A 118 -11.72 9.95 9.16
CA THR A 118 -12.54 9.43 10.25
C THR A 118 -13.83 8.80 9.75
N TYR A 119 -14.48 9.42 8.76
CA TYR A 119 -15.70 8.89 8.12
C TYR A 119 -15.47 7.62 7.30
N PHE A 120 -14.26 7.40 6.81
CA PHE A 120 -13.90 6.14 6.16
C PHE A 120 -13.83 4.99 7.18
N ARG A 121 -13.26 5.28 8.36
CA ARG A 121 -13.10 4.33 9.47
C ARG A 121 -14.37 4.06 10.27
N ASP A 122 -15.23 5.08 10.40
CA ASP A 122 -16.57 4.92 10.93
C ASP A 122 -17.48 4.26 9.88
N VAL A 123 -17.80 2.99 10.10
CA VAL A 123 -18.64 2.21 9.18
C VAL A 123 -20.09 2.68 9.11
N THR A 124 -20.53 3.57 10.01
CA THR A 124 -21.88 4.15 10.02
C THR A 124 -21.99 5.44 9.19
N ALA A 125 -20.86 6.09 8.89
CA ALA A 125 -20.84 7.35 8.16
C ALA A 125 -20.93 7.18 6.63
N ALA A 126 -21.54 8.12 5.91
CA ALA A 126 -21.53 8.15 4.45
C ALA A 126 -20.11 8.26 3.87
N CYS A 127 -19.68 7.27 3.07
CA CYS A 127 -18.33 7.22 2.50
C CYS A 127 -18.26 6.46 1.16
N ASN A 128 -18.22 7.18 0.04
CA ASN A 128 -18.06 6.63 -1.31
C ASN A 128 -16.84 5.72 -1.50
N LYS A 129 -15.76 5.94 -0.72
CA LYS A 129 -14.54 5.11 -0.75
C LYS A 129 -14.76 3.71 -0.16
N ARG A 130 -15.75 3.56 0.72
CA ARG A 130 -16.16 2.27 1.31
C ARG A 130 -17.36 1.68 0.56
N GLU A 131 -18.37 2.50 0.30
CA GLU A 131 -19.62 2.12 -0.36
C GLU A 131 -19.96 3.15 -1.45
N PRO A 132 -19.67 2.86 -2.73
CA PRO A 132 -19.93 3.78 -3.83
C PRO A 132 -21.37 4.27 -3.87
N GLY A 133 -21.57 5.59 -3.98
CA GLY A 133 -22.90 6.22 -4.02
C GLY A 133 -23.46 6.62 -2.66
N SER A 134 -22.84 6.22 -1.54
CA SER A 134 -23.29 6.60 -0.19
C SER A 134 -23.04 8.07 0.15
N GLY A 135 -22.20 8.78 -0.61
CA GLY A 135 -21.83 10.17 -0.40
C GLY A 135 -20.48 10.34 0.31
N CYS A 136 -20.05 11.59 0.52
CA CYS A 136 -18.80 11.92 1.20
C CYS A 136 -19.06 12.85 2.39
N ALA A 137 -19.23 12.27 3.58
CA ALA A 137 -19.46 13.05 4.80
C ALA A 137 -18.32 14.03 5.13
N ALA A 138 -17.11 13.75 4.65
CA ALA A 138 -15.94 14.61 4.87
C ALA A 138 -15.98 15.93 4.09
N ARG A 139 -16.84 16.12 3.08
CA ARG A 139 -16.83 17.36 2.31
C ARG A 139 -17.34 18.56 3.10
N GLU A 140 -18.53 18.39 3.67
CA GLU A 140 -19.21 19.42 4.48
C GLU A 140 -19.06 19.17 5.99
N GLY A 141 -18.38 18.08 6.38
CA GLY A 141 -18.09 17.72 7.76
C GLY A 141 -16.72 18.17 8.25
N TYR A 142 -16.16 17.45 9.22
CA TYR A 142 -14.83 17.70 9.74
C TYR A 142 -13.76 17.33 8.70
N ASN A 143 -13.19 18.35 8.07
CA ASN A 143 -12.31 18.19 6.91
C ASN A 143 -10.89 18.72 7.11
N ARG A 144 -10.50 19.10 8.33
CA ARG A 144 -9.18 19.70 8.65
C ARG A 144 -7.96 18.91 8.13
N THR A 145 -8.05 17.58 8.09
CA THR A 145 -6.95 16.69 7.67
C THR A 145 -7.11 16.13 6.26
N HIS A 146 -8.02 16.70 5.45
CA HIS A 146 -8.35 16.22 4.11
C HIS A 146 -7.56 16.96 3.03
N ALA A 147 -7.58 16.40 1.83
CA ALA A 147 -6.80 16.89 0.71
C ALA A 147 -7.36 18.22 0.19
N ILE A 148 -6.46 19.13 -0.16
CA ILE A 148 -6.77 20.40 -0.85
C ILE A 148 -6.49 20.35 -2.36
N LEU A 149 -5.79 19.30 -2.82
CA LEU A 149 -5.41 19.09 -4.23
C LEU A 149 -5.78 17.67 -4.66
N GLY A 150 -6.07 17.50 -5.95
CA GLY A 150 -6.35 16.19 -6.54
C GLY A 150 -7.62 15.50 -6.01
N THR A 151 -8.54 16.27 -5.44
CA THR A 151 -9.83 15.80 -4.91
C THR A 151 -10.87 15.58 -6.01
N SER A 152 -12.04 15.08 -5.60
CA SER A 152 -13.26 15.12 -6.41
C SER A 152 -14.48 15.44 -5.55
N THR A 153 -15.64 15.57 -6.19
CA THR A 153 -16.93 15.67 -5.48
C THR A 153 -17.24 14.43 -4.64
N ASP A 154 -16.61 13.30 -4.96
CA ASP A 154 -16.91 12.00 -4.34
C ASP A 154 -15.92 11.62 -3.24
N CYS A 155 -14.73 12.21 -3.20
CA CYS A 155 -13.79 11.99 -2.10
C CYS A 155 -12.71 13.08 -1.99
N VAL A 156 -12.43 13.46 -0.74
CA VAL A 156 -11.40 14.43 -0.35
C VAL A 156 -10.29 13.79 0.51
N ALA A 157 -10.18 12.46 0.53
CA ALA A 157 -9.23 11.75 1.37
C ALA A 157 -7.77 11.92 0.92
N THR A 158 -6.84 11.99 1.87
CA THR A 158 -5.39 11.96 1.63
C THR A 158 -4.85 10.52 1.64
N HIS A 159 -3.76 10.29 0.90
CA HIS A 159 -2.91 9.11 1.07
C HIS A 159 -1.88 9.40 2.18
N PRO A 160 -1.79 8.59 3.26
CA PRO A 160 -1.06 8.99 4.46
C PRO A 160 0.40 8.50 4.51
N SER A 161 0.94 7.95 3.41
CA SER A 161 2.31 7.44 3.38
C SER A 161 3.34 8.53 3.10
N ASP A 162 4.30 8.70 4.01
CA ASP A 162 5.45 9.59 3.81
C ASP A 162 6.39 9.06 2.71
N VAL A 163 6.71 7.75 2.72
CA VAL A 163 7.63 7.17 1.72
C VAL A 163 7.04 7.12 0.32
N ALA A 164 5.71 7.08 0.18
CA ALA A 164 5.06 7.22 -1.13
C ALA A 164 5.34 8.59 -1.76
N VAL A 165 5.48 9.65 -0.95
CA VAL A 165 5.90 10.98 -1.45
C VAL A 165 7.32 10.91 -2.01
N ALA A 166 8.24 10.28 -1.28
CA ALA A 166 9.62 10.08 -1.74
C ALA A 166 9.67 9.25 -3.03
N PHE A 167 8.92 8.15 -3.12
CA PHE A 167 8.86 7.32 -4.33
C PHE A 167 8.27 8.06 -5.53
N ALA A 168 7.24 8.89 -5.33
CA ALA A 168 6.69 9.72 -6.39
C ALA A 168 7.71 10.76 -6.88
N ALA A 169 8.39 11.45 -5.97
CA ALA A 169 9.39 12.47 -6.29
C ALA A 169 10.63 11.89 -7.00
N LEU A 170 10.97 10.64 -6.70
CA LEU A 170 12.09 9.92 -7.33
C LEU A 170 11.68 9.16 -8.59
N GLU A 171 10.47 9.38 -9.11
CA GLU A 171 9.97 8.71 -10.32
C GLU A 171 10.09 7.17 -10.26
N ALA A 172 9.86 6.62 -9.06
CA ALA A 172 9.96 5.19 -8.84
C ALA A 172 8.94 4.43 -9.70
N SER A 173 9.14 3.12 -9.83
CA SER A 173 8.23 2.20 -10.49
C SER A 173 7.83 1.05 -9.55
N VAL A 174 6.56 0.66 -9.58
CA VAL A 174 6.04 -0.47 -8.81
C VAL A 174 6.03 -1.71 -9.70
N HIS A 175 6.73 -2.76 -9.26
CA HIS A 175 6.77 -4.04 -9.95
C HIS A 175 5.69 -4.98 -9.41
N LEU A 176 4.91 -5.53 -10.34
CA LEU A 176 3.78 -6.39 -10.06
C LEU A 176 3.97 -7.74 -10.73
N LEU A 177 3.49 -8.79 -10.07
CA LEU A 177 3.31 -10.12 -10.64
C LEU A 177 1.84 -10.50 -10.54
N GLY A 178 1.21 -10.81 -11.66
CA GLY A 178 -0.20 -11.22 -11.71
C GLY A 178 -0.40 -12.52 -12.50
N PRO A 179 -1.66 -12.94 -12.67
CA PRO A 179 -2.01 -14.12 -13.46
C PRO A 179 -1.54 -14.03 -14.92
N ASP A 180 -1.49 -12.81 -15.47
CA ASP A 180 -1.07 -12.53 -16.84
C ASP A 180 0.46 -12.29 -16.97
N GLY A 181 1.22 -12.53 -15.90
CA GLY A 181 2.66 -12.31 -15.85
C GLY A 181 3.09 -11.03 -15.12
N ALA A 182 4.35 -10.65 -15.32
CA ALA A 182 4.96 -9.51 -14.65
C ALA A 182 4.72 -8.21 -15.41
N ARG A 183 4.51 -7.11 -14.69
CA ARG A 183 4.48 -5.76 -15.26
C ARG A 183 5.03 -4.72 -14.29
N SER A 184 5.28 -3.52 -14.81
CA SER A 184 5.71 -2.37 -14.03
C SER A 184 4.77 -1.19 -14.28
N ILE A 185 4.59 -0.34 -13.27
CA ILE A 185 3.78 0.89 -13.36
C ILE A 185 4.59 2.04 -12.74
N PRO A 186 4.68 3.21 -13.37
CA PRO A 186 5.22 4.41 -12.71
C PRO A 186 4.47 4.69 -11.41
N PHE A 187 5.19 5.08 -10.35
CA PHE A 187 4.58 5.28 -9.03
C PHE A 187 3.49 6.36 -9.04
N ALA A 188 3.67 7.40 -9.86
CA ALA A 188 2.68 8.45 -10.07
C ALA A 188 1.34 7.93 -10.65
N ASP A 189 1.40 6.86 -11.46
CA ASP A 189 0.22 6.22 -12.04
C ASP A 189 -0.32 5.06 -11.19
N PHE A 190 0.46 4.61 -10.19
CA PHE A 190 0.06 3.55 -9.28
C PHE A 190 -1.02 4.02 -8.30
N LEU A 191 -0.91 5.24 -7.76
CA LEU A 191 -1.91 5.83 -6.87
C LEU A 191 -2.94 6.62 -7.68
N LEU A 192 -4.17 6.12 -7.72
CA LEU A 192 -5.22 6.68 -8.56
C LEU A 192 -5.86 7.92 -7.93
N ARG A 193 -6.20 8.90 -8.76
CA ARG A 193 -7.07 10.02 -8.35
C ARG A 193 -8.48 9.47 -8.04
N PRO A 194 -9.19 10.05 -7.06
CA PRO A 194 -10.49 9.52 -6.64
C PRO A 194 -11.53 9.54 -7.76
N GLY A 195 -11.60 10.62 -8.55
CA GLY A 195 -12.59 10.78 -9.61
C GLY A 195 -14.00 10.44 -9.11
N SER A 196 -14.73 9.63 -9.88
CA SER A 196 -16.02 9.04 -9.48
C SER A 196 -15.90 7.64 -8.87
N THR A 197 -14.69 7.10 -8.72
CA THR A 197 -14.45 5.74 -8.20
C THR A 197 -13.45 5.75 -7.04
N PRO A 198 -13.72 6.47 -5.94
CA PRO A 198 -12.75 6.59 -4.84
C PRO A 198 -12.49 5.29 -4.09
N ASN A 199 -13.29 4.25 -4.32
CA ASN A 199 -13.08 2.87 -3.87
C ASN A 199 -11.95 2.16 -4.63
N ARG A 200 -11.50 2.68 -5.77
CA ARG A 200 -10.34 2.19 -6.53
C ARG A 200 -9.15 3.12 -6.27
N GLU A 201 -8.24 2.68 -5.40
CA GLU A 201 -7.15 3.55 -4.92
C GLU A 201 -5.81 3.29 -5.60
N GLN A 202 -5.58 2.06 -6.07
CA GLN A 202 -4.36 1.67 -6.74
C GLN A 202 -4.62 1.01 -8.09
N ALA A 203 -3.69 1.15 -9.03
CA ALA A 203 -3.74 0.55 -10.36
C ALA A 203 -3.47 -0.97 -10.40
N LEU A 204 -3.90 -1.69 -9.35
CA LEU A 204 -3.81 -3.14 -9.23
C LEU A 204 -4.97 -3.83 -9.96
N ARG A 205 -4.66 -4.93 -10.63
CA ARG A 205 -5.61 -5.91 -11.14
C ARG A 205 -5.83 -6.99 -10.08
N LYS A 206 -6.94 -7.71 -10.20
CA LYS A 206 -7.28 -8.81 -9.28
C LYS A 206 -6.14 -9.84 -9.25
N GLY A 207 -5.68 -10.18 -8.05
CA GLY A 207 -4.63 -11.17 -7.82
C GLY A 207 -3.19 -10.67 -7.99
N GLU A 208 -2.97 -9.43 -8.43
CA GLU A 208 -1.61 -8.90 -8.55
C GLU A 208 -0.91 -8.75 -7.19
N LEU A 209 0.29 -9.29 -7.13
CA LEU A 209 1.21 -9.20 -6.01
C LEU A 209 2.27 -8.14 -6.31
N ILE A 210 2.44 -7.17 -5.41
CA ILE A 210 3.57 -6.23 -5.47
C ILE A 210 4.83 -6.99 -5.09
N THR A 211 5.84 -6.95 -5.95
CA THR A 211 7.11 -7.67 -5.74
C THR A 211 8.25 -6.74 -5.33
N ALA A 212 8.26 -5.50 -5.82
CA ALA A 212 9.26 -4.49 -5.47
C ALA A 212 8.83 -3.07 -5.86
N VAL A 213 9.55 -2.09 -5.33
CA VAL A 213 9.62 -0.71 -5.84
C VAL A 213 11.03 -0.48 -6.37
N GLU A 214 11.17 0.01 -7.60
CA GLU A 214 12.45 0.33 -8.25
C GLU A 214 12.60 1.84 -8.39
N ILE A 215 13.76 2.36 -8.03
CA ILE A 215 14.14 3.77 -8.09
C ILE A 215 15.21 3.92 -9.17
N PRO A 216 15.04 4.82 -10.16
CA PRO A 216 16.04 5.07 -11.20
C PRO A 216 17.31 5.71 -10.63
N ALA A 217 18.42 5.61 -11.38
CA ALA A 217 19.71 6.22 -11.02
C ALA A 217 19.67 7.75 -11.08
#